data_AF-A0A5B9DC71-F1
#
_entry.id   AF-A0A5B9DC71-F1
#
_cell.length_a   1.000
_cell.length_b   1.000
_cell.length_c   1.000
_cell.angle_alpha   90.00
_cell.angle_beta   90.00
_cell.angle_gamma   90.00
#
_symmetry.space_group_name_H-M   'P 1'
#
loop_
_entity.id
_entity.type
_entity.pdbx_description
1 polymer ?
#
loop_
_entity_poly.entity_id
_entity_poly.type
_entity_poly.pdbx_seq_one_letter_code
_entity_poly.pdbx_strand_id
1 'polypeptide(L)'
;MTTLKKKNWILPLSGGILSIIGLFIPVWYSTTGFKENLWMWGLIEHITVGNVFDFLPPELLIPGLIIAVLILLFSIVIITSTLFSIRRKEIQNIAQKLWIIMGILELCAAIIYIVAMVIGWNAYTIRINYNVHDFLRIYNFHIGMVTPFIGAALSIVGTFLGKRYKREMDEMNLRM
;
A
#
# COMPACT_ATOMS: atom_id res chain seq x y z
N MET A 1 -10.22 21.76 22.76
CA MET A 1 -9.12 21.39 21.82
C MET A 1 -8.32 20.16 22.28
N THR A 2 -8.92 19.25 23.05
CA THR A 2 -8.25 18.16 23.80
C THR A 2 -8.46 16.75 23.21
N THR A 3 -9.36 16.59 22.25
CA THR A 3 -9.76 15.26 21.71
C THR A 3 -8.91 14.79 20.52
N LEU A 4 -8.41 15.71 19.68
CA LEU A 4 -7.52 15.38 18.55
C LEU A 4 -6.09 15.04 18.99
N LYS A 5 -5.58 15.67 20.07
CA LYS A 5 -4.21 15.43 20.57
C LYS A 5 -3.96 14.00 21.11
N LYS A 6 -5.03 13.24 21.44
CA LYS A 6 -4.94 11.87 22.00
C LYS A 6 -5.19 10.73 20.99
N LYS A 7 -5.44 11.03 19.72
CA LYS A 7 -5.87 10.05 18.71
C LYS A 7 -4.86 9.85 17.56
N ASN A 8 -3.56 10.00 17.85
CA ASN A 8 -2.47 9.79 16.89
C ASN A 8 -2.46 8.38 16.26
N TRP A 9 -2.95 7.37 16.98
CA TRP A 9 -3.09 5.99 16.52
C TRP A 9 -4.14 5.79 15.43
N ILE A 10 -5.06 6.73 15.21
CA ILE A 10 -6.07 6.61 14.15
C ILE A 10 -5.40 6.60 12.77
N LEU A 11 -4.35 7.41 12.58
CA LEU A 11 -3.65 7.52 11.31
C LEU A 11 -3.00 6.19 10.88
N PRO A 12 -2.12 5.53 11.66
CA PRO A 12 -1.55 4.25 11.26
C PRO A 12 -2.62 3.16 11.11
N LEU A 13 -3.67 3.16 11.95
CA LEU A 13 -4.77 2.20 11.81
C LEU A 13 -5.49 2.37 10.47
N SER A 14 -5.89 3.62 10.14
CA SER A 14 -6.55 3.93 8.87
C SER A 14 -5.64 3.63 7.68
N GLY A 15 -4.34 3.88 7.82
CA GLY A 15 -3.36 3.60 6.78
C GLY A 15 -3.29 2.12 6.44
N GLY A 16 -3.07 1.25 7.44
CA GLY A 16 -3.03 -0.20 7.20
C GLY A 16 -4.36 -0.75 6.65
N ILE A 17 -5.51 -0.24 7.09
CA ILE A 17 -6.81 -0.67 6.56
C ILE A 17 -6.97 -0.25 5.08
N LEU A 18 -6.63 0.99 4.75
CA LEU A 18 -6.70 1.51 3.37
C LEU A 18 -5.83 0.69 2.42
N SER A 19 -4.63 0.33 2.85
CA SER A 19 -3.71 -0.50 2.07
C SER A 19 -4.26 -1.89 1.79
N ILE A 20 -4.86 -2.55 2.79
CA ILE A 20 -5.51 -3.87 2.60
C ILE A 20 -6.68 -3.75 1.63
N ILE A 21 -7.55 -2.75 1.81
CA ILE A 21 -8.67 -2.50 0.90
C ILE A 21 -8.15 -2.30 -0.53
N GLY A 22 -7.04 -1.57 -0.68
CA GLY A 22 -6.34 -1.35 -1.94
C GLY A 22 -6.02 -2.61 -2.73
N LEU A 23 -5.68 -3.71 -2.05
CA LEU A 23 -5.38 -5.00 -2.69
C LEU A 23 -6.58 -5.62 -3.41
N PHE A 24 -7.81 -5.25 -3.01
CA PHE A 24 -9.05 -5.74 -3.59
C PHE A 24 -9.63 -4.79 -4.65
N ILE A 25 -8.96 -3.67 -4.93
CA ILE A 25 -9.36 -2.70 -5.95
C ILE A 25 -8.38 -2.78 -7.13
N PRO A 26 -8.82 -2.58 -8.39
CA PRO A 26 -7.90 -2.48 -9.51
C PRO A 26 -6.79 -1.46 -9.26
N VAL A 27 -5.57 -1.86 -9.61
CA VAL A 27 -4.34 -1.07 -9.55
C VAL A 27 -3.99 -0.46 -10.91
N TRP A 28 -4.40 -1.11 -11.99
CA TRP A 28 -4.23 -0.62 -13.36
C TRP A 28 -5.54 -0.73 -14.13
N TYR A 29 -5.73 0.19 -15.07
CA TYR A 29 -6.80 0.11 -16.06
C TYR A 29 -6.26 0.43 -17.45
N SER A 30 -6.69 -0.34 -18.45
CA SER A 30 -6.46 -0.03 -19.87
C SER A 30 -7.73 0.51 -20.50
N THR A 31 -7.60 1.51 -21.38
CA THR A 31 -8.68 1.95 -22.26
C THR A 31 -8.31 1.88 -23.74
N THR A 32 -7.06 1.53 -24.04
CA THR A 32 -6.53 1.45 -25.39
C THR A 32 -6.64 0.02 -25.92
N GLY A 33 -7.44 -0.18 -26.97
CA GLY A 33 -7.66 -1.49 -27.59
C GLY A 33 -8.72 -2.31 -26.84
N PHE A 34 -8.34 -2.87 -25.69
CA PHE A 34 -9.23 -3.63 -24.81
C PHE A 34 -9.30 -2.96 -23.45
N LYS A 35 -10.53 -2.69 -22.99
CA LYS A 35 -10.80 -2.24 -21.62
C LYS A 35 -10.60 -3.40 -20.66
N GLU A 36 -9.66 -3.23 -19.75
CA GLU A 36 -9.23 -4.25 -18.80
C GLU A 36 -8.87 -3.62 -17.46
N ASN A 37 -9.16 -4.32 -16.36
CA ASN A 37 -8.73 -3.97 -15.01
C ASN A 37 -7.72 -5.00 -14.51
N LEU A 38 -6.65 -4.55 -13.86
CA LEU A 38 -5.66 -5.43 -13.23
C LEU A 38 -5.65 -5.22 -11.73
N TRP A 39 -5.55 -6.30 -10.96
CA TRP A 39 -5.33 -6.26 -9.51
C TRP A 39 -3.87 -6.56 -9.16
N MET A 40 -3.46 -6.10 -7.98
CA MET A 40 -2.08 -6.25 -7.53
C MET A 40 -1.62 -7.71 -7.45
N TRP A 41 -2.53 -8.59 -7.03
CA TRP A 41 -2.28 -10.03 -6.90
C TRP A 41 -2.43 -10.81 -8.20
N GLY A 42 -2.63 -10.12 -9.33
CA GLY A 42 -2.57 -10.69 -10.67
C GLY A 42 -3.89 -11.17 -11.25
N LEU A 43 -5.03 -10.79 -10.69
CA LEU A 43 -6.33 -10.91 -11.37
C LEU A 43 -6.39 -9.91 -12.53
N ILE A 44 -6.98 -10.32 -13.64
CA ILE A 44 -7.36 -9.46 -14.75
C ILE A 44 -8.86 -9.62 -15.03
N GLU A 45 -9.54 -8.52 -15.29
CA GLU A 45 -10.93 -8.48 -15.76
C GLU A 45 -10.95 -7.92 -17.18
N HIS A 46 -11.42 -8.70 -18.14
CA HIS A 46 -11.63 -8.31 -19.53
C HIS A 46 -13.02 -7.73 -19.72
N ILE A 47 -13.15 -6.41 -19.60
CA ILE A 47 -14.44 -5.71 -19.69
C ILE A 47 -15.02 -5.81 -21.12
N THR A 48 -14.15 -5.66 -22.12
CA THR A 48 -14.58 -5.59 -23.54
C THR A 48 -15.09 -6.95 -24.07
N VAL A 49 -14.70 -8.05 -23.42
CA VAL A 49 -15.03 -9.43 -23.83
C VAL A 49 -16.15 -10.02 -22.95
N GLY A 50 -16.88 -9.19 -22.21
CA GLY A 50 -18.04 -9.61 -21.41
C GLY A 50 -17.76 -9.82 -19.92
N ASN A 51 -16.82 -9.07 -19.34
CA ASN A 51 -16.43 -9.16 -17.92
C ASN A 51 -15.92 -10.56 -17.52
N VAL A 52 -15.03 -11.11 -18.35
CA VAL A 52 -14.37 -12.39 -18.05
C VAL A 52 -13.19 -12.13 -17.11
N PHE A 53 -13.08 -12.94 -16.06
CA PHE A 53 -11.95 -12.90 -15.14
C PHE A 53 -10.93 -13.98 -15.50
N ASP A 54 -9.67 -13.60 -15.52
CA ASP A 54 -8.54 -14.50 -15.73
C ASP A 54 -7.35 -14.08 -14.85
N PHE A 55 -6.25 -14.79 -14.95
CA PHE A 55 -5.00 -14.45 -14.30
C PHE A 55 -3.98 -13.90 -15.28
N LEU A 56 -3.20 -12.94 -14.81
CA LEU A 56 -2.04 -12.44 -15.53
C LEU A 56 -1.04 -13.57 -15.84
N PRO A 57 -0.26 -13.44 -16.92
CA PRO A 57 0.80 -14.40 -17.22
C PRO A 57 1.83 -14.45 -16.07
N PRO A 58 2.54 -15.58 -15.91
CA PRO A 58 3.46 -15.81 -14.78
C PRO A 58 4.47 -14.69 -14.51
N GLU A 59 4.98 -14.05 -15.57
CA GLU A 59 5.93 -12.94 -15.51
C GLU A 59 5.41 -11.71 -14.75
N LEU A 60 4.09 -11.52 -14.74
CA LEU A 60 3.40 -10.42 -14.06
C LEU A 60 2.74 -10.92 -12.76
N LEU A 61 2.16 -12.12 -12.80
CA LEU A 61 1.44 -12.73 -11.68
C LEU A 61 2.36 -12.97 -10.48
N ILE A 62 3.52 -13.59 -10.68
CA ILE A 62 4.43 -13.95 -9.58
C ILE A 62 4.92 -12.70 -8.82
N PRO A 63 5.52 -11.69 -9.48
CA PRO A 63 5.96 -10.49 -8.76
C PRO A 63 4.79 -9.74 -8.14
N GLY A 64 3.65 -9.66 -8.82
CA GLY A 64 2.46 -9.01 -8.28
C GLY A 64 1.96 -9.69 -7.00
N LEU A 65 1.86 -11.02 -6.99
CA LEU A 65 1.44 -11.81 -5.84
C LEU A 65 2.40 -11.66 -4.66
N ILE A 66 3.72 -11.76 -4.89
CA ILE A 66 4.73 -11.58 -3.84
C ILE A 66 4.57 -10.22 -3.17
N ILE A 67 4.39 -9.17 -3.96
CA ILE A 67 4.30 -7.80 -3.44
C ILE A 67 2.96 -7.55 -2.74
N ALA A 68 1.86 -8.10 -3.26
CA ALA A 68 0.56 -8.07 -2.60
C ALA A 68 0.63 -8.72 -1.21
N VAL A 69 1.31 -9.87 -1.09
CA VAL A 69 1.53 -10.55 0.20
C VAL A 69 2.39 -9.69 1.14
N LEU A 70 3.45 -9.05 0.64
CA LEU A 70 4.29 -8.16 1.46
C LEU A 70 3.49 -6.98 2.00
N ILE A 71 2.72 -6.28 1.15
CA ILE A 71 1.86 -5.16 1.55
C ILE A 71 0.83 -5.62 2.59
N LEU A 72 0.22 -6.79 2.38
CA LEU A 72 -0.70 -7.37 3.35
C LEU A 72 -0.03 -7.61 4.71
N LEU A 73 1.15 -8.23 4.73
CA LEU A 73 1.90 -8.49 5.96
C LEU A 73 2.29 -7.20 6.68
N PHE A 74 2.82 -6.21 5.97
CA PHE A 74 3.18 -4.91 6.55
C PHE A 74 1.96 -4.20 7.13
N SER A 75 0.84 -4.21 6.40
CA SER A 75 -0.43 -3.64 6.85
C SER A 75 -0.96 -4.33 8.11
N ILE A 76 -0.90 -5.67 8.17
CA ILE A 76 -1.28 -6.44 9.37
C ILE A 76 -0.40 -6.06 10.56
N VAL A 77 0.92 -5.92 10.38
CA VAL A 77 1.83 -5.49 11.46
C VAL A 77 1.49 -4.07 11.93
N ILE A 78 1.20 -3.14 11.01
CA ILE A 78 0.77 -1.78 11.36
C ILE A 78 -0.53 -1.82 12.18
N ILE A 79 -1.56 -2.55 11.72
CA ILE A 79 -2.85 -2.64 12.40
C ILE A 79 -2.70 -3.28 13.78
N THR A 80 -2.05 -4.44 13.86
CA THR A 80 -1.86 -5.17 15.13
C THR A 80 -1.07 -4.37 16.14
N SER A 81 0.09 -3.81 15.74
CA SER A 81 0.89 -2.93 16.62
C SER A 81 0.09 -1.70 17.07
N THR A 82 -0.77 -1.16 16.21
CA THR A 82 -1.66 -0.05 16.58
C THR A 82 -2.68 -0.47 17.64
N LEU A 83 -3.39 -1.57 17.44
CA LEU A 83 -4.37 -2.10 18.39
C LEU A 83 -3.73 -2.43 19.76
N PHE A 84 -2.53 -2.99 19.75
CA PHE A 84 -1.77 -3.26 20.97
C PHE A 84 -1.37 -1.97 21.70
N SER A 85 -0.92 -0.94 20.99
CA SER A 85 -0.53 0.36 21.57
C SER A 85 -1.69 1.09 22.26
N ILE A 86 -2.92 0.93 21.74
CA ILE A 86 -4.14 1.50 22.35
C ILE A 86 -4.38 0.88 23.72
N ARG A 87 -4.19 -0.45 23.84
CA ARG A 87 -4.45 -1.20 25.08
C ARG A 87 -3.32 -1.10 26.09
N ARG A 88 -2.06 -0.97 25.65
CA ARG A 88 -0.87 -0.94 26.50
C ARG A 88 0.02 0.25 26.15
N LYS A 89 -0.04 1.29 26.98
CA LYS A 89 0.75 2.52 26.76
C LYS A 89 2.27 2.28 26.84
N GLU A 90 2.71 1.27 27.60
CA GLU A 90 4.13 0.94 27.78
C GLU A 90 4.83 0.56 26.47
N ILE A 91 4.12 -0.03 25.53
CA ILE A 91 4.66 -0.48 24.23
C ILE A 91 4.49 0.57 23.12
N GLN A 92 3.98 1.77 23.43
CA GLN A 92 3.69 2.80 22.43
C GLN A 92 4.95 3.23 21.65
N ASN A 93 6.11 3.32 22.32
CA ASN A 93 7.37 3.66 21.66
C ASN A 93 7.80 2.60 20.64
N ILE A 94 7.56 1.32 20.94
CA ILE A 94 7.88 0.20 20.05
C ILE A 94 6.92 0.20 18.86
N ALA A 95 5.62 0.36 19.12
CA ALA A 95 4.60 0.46 18.08
C ALA A 95 4.90 1.60 17.10
N GLN A 96 5.25 2.80 17.60
CA GLN A 96 5.65 3.94 16.76
C GLN A 96 6.85 3.63 15.86
N LYS A 97 7.85 2.88 16.34
CA LYS A 97 8.97 2.45 15.50
C LYS A 97 8.51 1.49 14.40
N LEU A 98 7.65 0.52 14.76
CA LEU A 98 7.08 -0.42 13.79
C LEU A 98 6.25 0.30 12.72
N TRP A 99 5.45 1.32 13.08
CA TRP A 99 4.68 2.11 12.11
C TRP A 99 5.57 2.77 11.06
N ILE A 100 6.70 3.34 11.47
CA ILE A 100 7.68 3.93 10.54
C ILE A 100 8.30 2.85 9.66
N ILE A 101 8.85 1.79 10.26
CA ILE A 101 9.58 0.76 9.53
C ILE A 101 8.66 0.08 8.51
N MET A 102 7.47 -0.35 8.94
CA MET A 102 6.50 -1.00 8.06
C MET A 102 5.96 -0.04 7.00
N GLY A 103 5.73 1.23 7.34
CA GLY A 103 5.31 2.24 6.36
C GLY A 103 6.36 2.46 5.27
N ILE A 104 7.65 2.51 5.62
CA ILE A 104 8.74 2.61 4.63
C ILE A 104 8.81 1.35 3.76
N LEU A 105 8.74 0.16 4.38
CA LEU A 105 8.77 -1.10 3.65
C LEU A 105 7.59 -1.23 2.68
N GLU A 106 6.41 -0.78 3.08
CA GLU A 106 5.21 -0.76 2.25
C GLU A 106 5.33 0.21 1.07
N LEU A 107 5.88 1.40 1.30
CA LEU A 107 6.18 2.36 0.22
C LEU A 107 7.19 1.77 -0.77
N CYS A 108 8.26 1.14 -0.27
CA CYS A 108 9.24 0.45 -1.11
C CYS A 108 8.59 -0.68 -1.91
N ALA A 109 7.73 -1.49 -1.29
CA ALA A 109 7.01 -2.56 -1.97
C ALA A 109 6.12 -2.03 -3.10
N ALA A 110 5.38 -0.94 -2.87
CA ALA A 110 4.57 -0.29 -3.90
C ALA A 110 5.41 0.22 -5.08
N ILE A 111 6.60 0.81 -4.84
CA ILE A 111 7.51 1.23 -5.91
C ILE A 111 8.05 0.02 -6.67
N ILE A 112 8.50 -1.01 -5.95
CA ILE A 112 9.02 -2.25 -6.54
C ILE A 112 7.93 -2.91 -7.41
N TYR A 113 6.66 -2.83 -7.02
CA TYR A 113 5.55 -3.35 -7.82
C TYR A 113 5.47 -2.70 -9.19
N ILE A 114 5.52 -1.37 -9.25
CA ILE A 114 5.46 -0.64 -10.52
C ILE A 114 6.61 -1.08 -11.43
N VAL A 115 7.83 -1.14 -10.90
CA VAL A 115 9.02 -1.55 -11.65
C VAL A 115 8.91 -3.00 -12.11
N ALA A 116 8.46 -3.90 -11.23
CA ALA A 116 8.30 -5.32 -11.53
C ALA A 116 7.24 -5.57 -12.61
N MET A 117 6.15 -4.80 -12.62
CA MET A 117 5.13 -4.87 -13.68
C MET A 117 5.70 -4.46 -15.04
N VAL A 118 6.49 -3.39 -15.10
CA VAL A 118 7.15 -2.97 -16.36
C VAL A 118 8.12 -4.04 -16.86
N ILE A 119 8.94 -4.60 -15.97
CA ILE A 119 9.89 -5.67 -16.32
C ILE A 119 9.13 -6.93 -16.75
N GLY A 120 8.12 -7.35 -16.00
CA GLY A 120 7.30 -8.53 -16.28
C GLY A 120 6.55 -8.40 -17.62
N TRP A 121 6.08 -7.21 -17.94
CA TRP A 121 5.44 -6.92 -19.23
C TRP A 121 6.41 -7.05 -20.39
N ASN A 122 7.62 -6.50 -20.25
CA ASN A 122 8.67 -6.65 -21.26
C ASN A 122 9.06 -8.12 -21.46
N ALA A 123 9.19 -8.89 -20.37
CA ALA A 123 9.49 -10.32 -20.45
C ALA A 123 8.36 -11.10 -21.15
N TYR A 124 7.11 -10.79 -20.81
CA TYR A 124 5.93 -11.40 -21.43
C TYR A 124 5.86 -11.12 -22.93
N THR A 125 6.00 -9.85 -23.34
CA THR A 125 5.92 -9.44 -24.75
C THR A 125 7.02 -10.07 -25.60
N ILE A 126 8.25 -10.19 -25.07
CA ILE A 126 9.34 -10.94 -25.70
C ILE A 126 8.95 -12.42 -25.88
N ARG A 127 8.39 -13.06 -24.83
CA ARG A 127 7.99 -14.48 -24.88
C ARG A 127 6.95 -14.76 -25.96
N ILE A 128 5.97 -13.88 -26.14
CA ILE A 128 4.90 -14.06 -27.14
C ILE A 128 5.26 -13.47 -28.51
N ASN A 129 6.50 -13.01 -28.71
CA ASN A 129 6.98 -12.36 -29.94
C ASN A 129 6.10 -11.18 -30.38
N TYR A 130 5.61 -10.40 -29.42
CA TYR A 130 4.81 -9.21 -29.64
C TYR A 130 5.71 -7.97 -29.53
N ASN A 131 5.45 -6.96 -30.36
CA ASN A 131 6.23 -5.72 -30.31
C ASN A 131 6.11 -5.09 -28.91
N VAL A 132 7.27 -4.83 -28.28
CA VAL A 132 7.33 -4.26 -26.94
C VAL A 132 6.69 -2.87 -26.97
N HIS A 133 5.48 -2.78 -26.44
CA HIS A 133 4.81 -1.52 -26.16
C HIS A 133 5.01 -1.19 -24.69
N ASP A 134 5.30 0.07 -24.40
CA ASP A 134 5.48 0.54 -23.03
C ASP A 134 4.22 0.25 -22.19
N PHE A 135 4.39 -0.52 -21.11
CA PHE A 135 3.31 -0.88 -20.20
C PHE A 135 2.56 0.36 -19.70
N LEU A 136 3.29 1.42 -19.34
CA LEU A 136 2.72 2.66 -18.81
C LEU A 136 1.98 3.49 -19.85
N ARG A 137 2.14 3.17 -21.15
CA ARG A 137 1.38 3.78 -22.23
C ARG A 137 0.03 3.10 -22.45
N ILE A 138 -0.07 1.82 -22.12
CA ILE A 138 -1.30 1.01 -22.26
C ILE A 138 -2.13 1.11 -20.97
N TYR A 139 -1.45 0.99 -19.83
CA TYR A 139 -2.06 0.91 -18.51
C TYR A 139 -1.85 2.20 -17.73
N ASN A 140 -2.96 2.75 -17.23
CA ASN A 140 -2.97 3.91 -16.37
C ASN A 140 -3.16 3.49 -14.91
N PHE A 141 -2.59 4.27 -13.98
CA PHE A 141 -2.77 4.05 -12.56
C PHE A 141 -4.24 4.16 -12.14
N HIS A 142 -4.69 3.19 -11.36
CA HIS A 142 -5.99 3.21 -10.71
C HIS A 142 -5.85 3.33 -9.18
N ILE A 143 -6.96 3.54 -8.47
CA ILE A 143 -6.94 3.89 -7.04
C ILE A 143 -6.27 2.81 -6.16
N GLY A 144 -6.35 1.53 -6.53
CA GLY A 144 -5.71 0.45 -5.79
C GLY A 144 -4.18 0.58 -5.74
N MET A 145 -3.56 1.24 -6.73
CA MET A 145 -2.12 1.50 -6.72
C MET A 145 -1.76 2.62 -5.75
N VAL A 146 -2.67 3.59 -5.54
CA VAL A 146 -2.44 4.78 -4.72
C VAL A 146 -2.61 4.46 -3.23
N THR A 147 -3.47 3.51 -2.90
CA THR A 147 -3.83 3.17 -1.51
C THR A 147 -2.64 2.76 -0.63
N PRO A 148 -1.67 1.92 -1.06
CA PRO A 148 -0.50 1.60 -0.24
C PRO A 148 0.41 2.82 0.00
N PHE A 149 0.52 3.76 -0.95
CA PHE A 149 1.27 5.00 -0.73
C PHE A 149 0.61 5.88 0.33
N ILE A 150 -0.72 6.02 0.27
CA ILE A 150 -1.50 6.76 1.27
C ILE A 150 -1.37 6.05 2.63
N GLY A 151 -1.50 4.73 2.67
CA GLY A 151 -1.40 3.96 3.89
C GLY A 151 -0.05 4.09 4.58
N ALA A 152 1.03 3.95 3.80
CA ALA A 152 2.40 4.19 4.25
C ALA A 152 2.58 5.62 4.79
N ALA A 153 2.12 6.63 4.07
CA ALA A 153 2.21 8.03 4.49
C ALA A 153 1.47 8.28 5.81
N LEU A 154 0.23 7.77 5.95
CA LEU A 154 -0.55 7.91 7.17
C LEU A 154 0.13 7.24 8.38
N SER A 155 0.73 6.06 8.17
CA SER A 155 1.48 5.36 9.22
C SER A 155 2.69 6.17 9.71
N ILE A 156 3.46 6.74 8.78
CA ILE A 156 4.63 7.55 9.08
C ILE A 156 4.23 8.86 9.78
N VAL A 157 3.26 9.60 9.23
CA VAL A 157 2.77 10.87 9.78
C VAL A 157 2.16 10.68 11.17
N GLY A 158 1.43 9.60 11.39
CA GLY A 158 0.87 9.24 12.70
C GLY A 158 1.93 9.14 13.79
N THR A 159 3.12 8.64 13.45
CA THR A 159 4.26 8.61 14.38
C THR A 159 4.80 10.00 14.70
N PHE A 160 5.01 10.85 13.69
CA PHE A 160 5.55 12.19 13.90
C PHE A 160 4.64 13.07 14.76
N LEU A 161 3.34 13.01 14.52
CA LEU A 161 2.36 13.70 15.35
C LEU A 161 2.39 13.17 16.79
N GLY A 162 2.52 11.85 16.97
CA GLY A 162 2.66 11.24 18.29
C GLY A 162 3.87 11.72 19.07
N LYS A 163 5.04 11.86 18.42
CA LYS A 163 6.26 12.37 19.05
C LYS A 163 6.15 13.84 19.42
N ARG A 164 5.60 14.67 18.52
CA ARG A 164 5.41 16.12 18.76
C ARG A 164 4.53 16.37 19.98
N TYR A 165 3.42 15.64 20.11
CA TYR A 165 2.51 15.81 21.25
C TYR A 165 3.13 15.39 22.60
N LYS A 166 3.96 14.34 22.62
CA LYS A 166 4.65 13.94 23.84
C LYS A 166 5.60 15.05 24.33
N ARG A 167 6.37 15.63 23.41
CA ARG A 167 7.28 16.73 23.72
C ARG A 167 6.57 17.98 24.24
N GLU A 168 5.45 18.37 23.62
CA GLU A 168 4.63 19.51 24.10
C GLU A 168 4.12 19.29 25.54
N MET A 169 3.73 18.06 25.89
CA MET A 169 3.30 17.74 27.26
C MET A 169 4.45 17.76 28.28
N ASP A 170 5.61 17.22 27.92
CA ASP A 170 6.78 17.22 28.79
C ASP A 170 7.25 18.66 29.08
N GLU A 171 7.25 19.53 28.06
CA GLU A 171 7.59 20.95 28.20
C GLU A 171 6.58 21.74 29.05
N MET A 172 5.28 21.38 29.01
CA MET A 172 4.26 22.00 29.87
C MET A 172 4.41 21.58 31.34
N ASN A 173 4.72 20.31 31.60
CA ASN A 173 4.88 19.80 32.98
C ASN A 173 6.12 20.36 33.67
N LEU A 174 7.17 20.74 32.93
CA LEU A 174 8.37 21.38 33.46
C LEU A 174 8.17 22.87 33.82
N ARG A 175 7.06 23.47 33.41
CA ARG A 175 6.74 24.89 33.65
C ARG A 175 5.72 25.11 34.79
N MET A 176 5.18 24.03 35.36
CA MET A 176 4.30 24.03 36.54
C MET A 176 5.10 23.62 37.76
#